data_AF-A0A0R1UGX4-F1
#
_entry.id   AF-A0A0R1UGX4-F1
#
_cell.length_a   1.000
_cell.length_b   1.000
_cell.length_c   1.000
_cell.angle_alpha   90.00
_cell.angle_beta   90.00
_cell.angle_gamma   90.00
#
_symmetry.space_group_name_H-M   'P 1'
#
loop_
_entity.id
_entity.type
_entity.pdbx_description
1 polymer ?
#
loop_
_entity_poly.entity_id
_entity_poly.type
_entity_poly.pdbx_seq_one_letter_code
_entity_poly.pdbx_strand_id
1 'polypeptide(L)'
;MKQERKGSTVILQELTPKGLSPDKKIFIKFSDGDRFLNRRAGTISEALRKYKIPVVYDISRPQKVYAITTVDGEEKMTRALLVRFYARHTWPDGKKYTPYKPELVTFKKLSAEQIKTRKVKSEQRFKLLKAIDDKYGGISAAEGSKELEELRVLLGVYD
;
A
#
# COMPACT_ATOMS: atom_id res chain seq x y z
N MET A 1 -6.06 -13.12 -21.52
CA MET A 1 -6.57 -12.03 -20.65
C MET A 1 -5.96 -12.19 -19.26
N LYS A 2 -5.17 -11.23 -18.78
CA LYS A 2 -4.55 -11.28 -17.44
C LYS A 2 -5.51 -10.62 -16.45
N GLN A 3 -5.97 -11.39 -15.46
CA GLN A 3 -6.81 -10.92 -14.35
C GLN A 3 -6.14 -9.71 -13.67
N GLU A 4 -6.77 -8.54 -13.79
CA GLU A 4 -6.58 -7.48 -12.81
C GLU A 4 -6.92 -8.07 -11.45
N ARG A 5 -5.98 -8.02 -10.48
CA ARG A 5 -6.32 -8.28 -9.08
C ARG A 5 -7.26 -7.16 -8.63
N LYS A 6 -8.57 -7.40 -8.75
CA LYS A 6 -9.61 -6.53 -8.20
C LYS A 6 -9.39 -6.40 -6.69
N GLY A 7 -9.25 -5.17 -6.20
CA GLY A 7 -9.30 -4.85 -4.77
C GLY A 7 -7.95 -4.73 -4.06
N SER A 8 -6.82 -4.69 -4.78
CA SER A 8 -5.54 -4.56 -4.10
C SER A 8 -5.28 -3.12 -3.61
N THR A 9 -5.18 -2.94 -2.29
CA THR A 9 -4.82 -1.63 -1.71
C THR A 9 -3.35 -1.35 -1.93
N VAL A 10 -3.01 -0.21 -2.52
CA VAL A 10 -1.64 0.21 -2.79
C VAL A 10 -1.31 1.51 -2.06
N ILE A 11 -0.14 1.56 -1.44
CA ILE A 11 0.41 2.75 -0.79
C ILE A 11 1.61 3.22 -1.60
N LEU A 12 1.54 4.47 -2.07
CA LEU A 12 2.62 5.18 -2.72
C LEU A 12 3.18 6.25 -1.78
N GLN A 13 4.49 6.41 -1.78
CA GLN A 13 5.18 7.50 -1.09
C GLN A 13 6.15 8.17 -2.05
N GLU A 14 6.16 9.49 -2.08
CA GLU A 14 7.11 10.26 -2.90
C GLU A 14 8.53 10.00 -2.42
N LEU A 15 9.44 9.68 -3.33
CA LEU A 15 10.87 9.65 -3.07
C LEU A 15 11.40 11.07 -3.24
N THR A 16 12.11 11.54 -2.22
CA THR A 16 12.77 12.85 -2.19
C THR A 16 14.27 12.65 -1.98
N PRO A 17 15.12 13.65 -2.21
CA PRO A 17 16.53 13.56 -1.84
C PRO A 17 16.80 13.15 -0.38
N LYS A 18 15.85 13.40 0.53
CA LYS A 18 15.93 13.07 1.96
C LYS A 18 15.41 11.68 2.33
N GLY A 19 14.82 10.95 1.38
CA GLY A 19 14.17 9.65 1.63
C GLY A 19 12.70 9.64 1.21
N LEU A 20 11.94 8.70 1.76
CA LEU A 20 10.49 8.63 1.57
C LEU A 20 9.81 9.82 2.24
N SER A 21 8.90 10.46 1.53
CA SER A 21 8.02 11.48 2.08
C SER A 21 7.12 10.88 3.16
N PRO A 22 6.83 11.61 4.26
CA PRO A 22 5.86 11.16 5.27
C PRO A 22 4.43 11.08 4.72
N ASP A 23 4.12 11.83 3.66
CA ASP A 23 2.80 11.83 3.02
C ASP A 23 2.59 10.54 2.21
N LYS A 24 1.58 9.77 2.63
CA LYS A 24 1.20 8.48 2.03
C LYS A 24 -0.01 8.67 1.14
N LYS A 25 0.11 8.27 -0.12
CA LYS A 25 -1.03 8.19 -1.05
C LYS A 25 -1.56 6.77 -1.07
N ILE A 26 -2.78 6.59 -0.58
CA ILE A 26 -3.42 5.28 -0.43
C ILE A 26 -4.50 5.16 -1.50
N PHE A 27 -4.49 4.06 -2.23
CA PHE A 27 -5.47 3.76 -3.27
C PHE A 27 -6.03 2.36 -3.07
N ILE A 28 -7.35 2.21 -3.22
CA ILE A 28 -8.05 0.93 -3.05
C ILE A 28 -7.85 0.03 -4.28
N LYS A 29 -7.48 0.62 -5.43
CA LYS A 29 -7.22 -0.06 -6.70
C LYS A 29 -5.93 0.45 -7.33
N PHE A 30 -5.22 -0.43 -8.03
CA PHE A 30 -4.05 -0.05 -8.83
C PHE A 30 -4.38 1.00 -9.90
N SER A 31 -5.55 0.89 -10.53
CA SER A 31 -6.01 1.83 -11.56
C SER A 31 -6.08 3.27 -11.07
N ASP A 32 -6.42 3.47 -9.80
CA ASP A 32 -6.56 4.81 -9.21
C ASP A 32 -5.18 5.42 -8.95
N GLY A 33 -4.22 4.59 -8.53
CA GLY A 33 -2.81 4.97 -8.44
C GLY A 33 -2.18 5.25 -9.80
N ASP A 34 -2.49 4.44 -10.82
CA ASP A 34 -2.04 4.68 -12.20
C ASP A 34 -2.58 6.02 -12.72
N ARG A 35 -3.86 6.32 -12.48
CA ARG A 35 -4.49 7.60 -12.83
C ARG A 35 -3.84 8.77 -12.11
N PHE A 36 -3.56 8.63 -10.81
CA PHE A 36 -2.85 9.65 -10.03
C PHE A 36 -1.47 9.98 -10.63
N LEU A 37 -0.75 8.97 -11.13
CA LEU A 37 0.55 9.14 -11.78
C LEU A 37 0.46 9.57 -13.26
N ASN A 38 -0.74 9.86 -13.77
CA ASN A 38 -1.02 10.11 -15.19
C ASN A 38 -0.50 8.99 -16.11
N ARG A 39 -0.58 7.74 -15.66
CA ARG A 39 -0.10 6.54 -16.36
C ARG A 39 -1.27 5.71 -16.89
N ARG A 40 -0.98 4.87 -17.89
CA ARG A 40 -1.93 3.84 -18.34
C ARG A 40 -2.21 2.84 -17.22
N ALA A 41 -3.43 2.32 -17.18
CA ALA A 41 -3.81 1.24 -16.26
C ALA A 41 -2.86 0.04 -16.38
N GLY A 42 -2.47 -0.53 -15.25
CA GLY A 42 -1.56 -1.66 -15.14
C GLY A 42 -0.09 -1.28 -15.00
N THR A 43 0.27 0.01 -14.95
CA THR A 43 1.68 0.43 -14.82
C THR A 43 2.26 0.04 -13.47
N ILE A 44 1.54 0.32 -12.38
CA ILE A 44 1.96 -0.07 -11.03
C ILE A 44 2.09 -1.60 -10.92
N SER A 45 1.15 -2.35 -11.48
CA SER A 45 1.21 -3.81 -11.50
C SER A 45 2.39 -4.35 -12.34
N GLU A 46 2.67 -3.74 -13.49
CA GLU A 46 3.86 -4.04 -14.29
C GLU A 46 5.13 -3.74 -13.50
N ALA A 47 5.17 -2.60 -12.80
CA ALA A 47 6.33 -2.18 -12.03
C ALA A 47 6.66 -3.17 -10.90
N LEU A 48 5.64 -3.66 -10.19
CA LEU A 48 5.79 -4.69 -9.16
C LEU A 48 6.28 -6.03 -9.71
N ARG A 49 5.90 -6.39 -10.94
CA ARG A 49 6.24 -7.69 -11.54
C ARG A 49 7.60 -7.68 -12.23
N LYS A 50 7.92 -6.58 -12.91
CA LYS A 50 9.05 -6.48 -13.85
C LYS A 50 10.27 -5.84 -13.23
N TYR A 51 10.11 -4.87 -12.35
CA TYR A 51 11.24 -4.16 -11.77
C TYR A 51 11.69 -4.76 -10.46
N LYS A 52 13.01 -4.84 -10.28
CA LYS A 52 13.63 -5.26 -9.01
C LYS A 52 13.43 -4.23 -7.89
N ILE A 53 13.15 -2.98 -8.24
CA ILE A 53 12.87 -1.87 -7.32
C ILE A 53 11.49 -1.32 -7.70
N PRO A 54 10.48 -1.41 -6.83
CA PRO A 54 9.11 -1.06 -7.18
C PRO A 54 8.89 0.46 -7.10
N VAL A 55 9.38 1.18 -8.11
CA VAL A 55 9.23 2.63 -8.25
C VAL A 55 8.51 2.98 -9.55
N VAL A 56 7.75 4.06 -9.54
CA VAL A 56 7.02 4.57 -10.71
C VAL A 56 7.17 6.09 -10.77
N TYR A 57 7.35 6.62 -11.97
CA TYR A 57 7.46 8.06 -12.22
C TYR A 57 6.10 8.63 -12.63
N ASP A 58 5.76 9.79 -12.09
CA ASP A 58 4.61 10.58 -12.57
C ASP A 58 4.91 11.11 -13.98
N ILE A 59 4.02 10.88 -14.94
CA ILE A 59 4.21 11.39 -16.32
C ILE A 59 4.09 12.92 -16.36
N SER A 60 3.16 13.48 -15.59
CA SER A 60 2.89 14.93 -15.57
C SER A 60 4.01 15.71 -14.88
N ARG A 61 4.76 15.04 -14.00
CA ARG A 61 5.88 15.61 -13.24
C ARG A 61 7.04 14.60 -13.26
N PRO A 62 7.82 14.51 -14.35
CA PRO A 62 8.86 13.49 -14.53
C PRO A 62 9.93 13.47 -13.43
N GLN A 63 10.13 14.61 -12.74
CA GLN A 63 11.02 14.76 -11.60
C GLN A 63 10.49 14.10 -10.31
N LYS A 64 9.20 13.74 -10.27
CA LYS A 64 8.57 13.08 -9.14
C LYS A 64 8.58 11.57 -9.32
N VAL A 65 9.26 10.92 -8.39
CA VAL A 65 9.34 9.46 -8.31
C VAL A 65 8.56 8.99 -7.10
N TYR A 66 7.74 7.97 -7.28
CA TYR A 66 6.98 7.36 -6.20
C TYR A 66 7.46 5.93 -5.97
N ALA A 67 7.73 5.59 -4.70
CA ALA A 67 7.94 4.23 -4.25
C ALA A 67 6.60 3.57 -3.99
N ILE A 68 6.41 2.34 -4.47
CA ILE A 68 5.30 1.48 -4.08
C ILE A 68 5.73 0.78 -2.78
N THR A 69 5.28 1.29 -1.64
CA THR A 69 5.78 0.84 -0.34
C THR A 69 5.00 -0.33 0.21
N THR A 70 3.69 -0.38 -0.03
CA THR A 70 2.82 -1.45 0.48
C THR A 70 1.78 -1.83 -0.57
N VAL A 71 1.52 -3.14 -0.69
CA VAL A 71 0.43 -3.71 -1.50
C VAL A 71 -0.27 -4.74 -0.64
N ASP A 72 -1.58 -4.60 -0.44
CA ASP A 72 -2.40 -5.54 0.37
C ASP A 72 -1.85 -5.78 1.78
N GLY A 73 -1.29 -4.72 2.37
CA GLY A 73 -0.66 -4.78 3.69
C GLY A 73 0.75 -5.40 3.70
N GLU A 74 1.23 -5.92 2.58
CA GLU A 74 2.59 -6.44 2.44
C GLU A 74 3.57 -5.32 2.04
N GLU A 75 4.66 -5.19 2.80
CA GLU A 75 5.76 -4.29 2.48
C GLU A 75 6.47 -4.74 1.19
N LYS A 76 6.57 -3.83 0.22
CA LYS A 76 7.27 -4.06 -1.06
C LYS A 76 8.58 -3.28 -1.16
N MET A 77 8.70 -2.18 -0.43
CA MET A 77 9.90 -1.32 -0.46
C MET A 77 10.72 -1.47 0.81
N THR A 78 11.82 -2.22 0.73
CA THR A 78 12.76 -2.38 1.86
C THR A 78 13.84 -1.31 1.86
N ARG A 79 14.51 -1.12 3.01
CA ARG A 79 15.69 -0.25 3.12
C ARG A 79 16.77 -0.57 2.08
N ALA A 80 17.05 -1.86 1.83
CA ALA A 80 18.05 -2.27 0.85
C ALA A 80 17.67 -1.87 -0.58
N LEU A 81 16.38 -1.94 -0.92
CA LEU A 81 15.87 -1.49 -2.22
C LEU A 81 15.95 0.02 -2.37
N LEU A 82 15.63 0.77 -1.31
CA LEU A 82 15.82 2.23 -1.28
C LEU A 82 17.29 2.57 -1.50
N VAL A 83 18.22 1.99 -0.74
CA VAL A 83 19.67 2.21 -0.93
C VAL A 83 20.10 1.95 -2.38
N ARG A 84 19.63 0.84 -2.97
CA ARG A 84 19.92 0.51 -4.38
C ARG A 84 19.32 1.52 -5.37
N PHE A 85 18.14 2.05 -5.10
CA PHE A 85 17.51 3.08 -5.93
C PHE A 85 18.36 4.36 -5.92
N TYR A 86 18.62 4.91 -4.74
CA TYR A 86 19.37 6.16 -4.58
C TYR A 86 20.80 6.08 -5.12
N ALA A 87 21.46 4.92 -5.00
CA ALA A 87 22.79 4.71 -5.58
C ALA A 87 22.82 4.83 -7.12
N ARG A 88 21.69 4.57 -7.79
CA ARG A 88 21.56 4.54 -9.25
C ARG A 88 20.78 5.74 -9.81
N HIS A 89 20.03 6.44 -8.97
CA HIS A 89 19.18 7.54 -9.39
C HIS A 89 19.94 8.86 -9.32
N THR A 90 20.00 9.55 -10.46
CA THR A 90 20.49 10.92 -10.55
C THR A 90 19.29 11.86 -10.46
N TRP A 91 19.33 12.79 -9.52
CA TRP A 91 18.26 13.77 -9.32
C TRP A 91 18.36 14.91 -10.34
N PRO A 92 17.29 15.70 -10.54
CA PRO A 92 17.29 16.80 -11.50
C PRO A 92 18.39 17.84 -11.27
N ASP A 93 18.90 17.97 -10.05
CA ASP A 93 20.00 18.87 -9.69
C ASP A 93 21.40 18.27 -9.97
N GLY A 94 21.46 17.10 -10.62
CA GLY A 94 22.68 16.39 -10.96
C GLY A 94 23.35 15.69 -9.77
N LYS A 95 22.81 15.79 -8.55
CA LYS A 95 23.42 15.22 -7.36
C LYS A 95 22.97 13.78 -7.13
N LYS A 96 23.89 12.99 -6.58
CA LYS A 96 23.57 11.69 -6.00
C LYS A 96 23.39 11.87 -4.50
N TYR A 97 22.29 11.33 -3.99
CA TYR A 97 22.00 11.36 -2.56
C TYR A 97 22.14 9.95 -2.02
N THR A 98 22.81 9.80 -0.89
CA THR A 98 22.78 8.57 -0.09
C THR A 98 21.55 8.62 0.81
N PRO A 99 20.73 7.56 0.84
CA PRO A 99 19.59 7.55 1.73
C PRO A 99 20.11 7.22 3.12
N TYR A 100 20.41 8.23 3.94
CA TYR A 100 20.16 8.19 5.39
C TYR A 100 20.55 9.50 6.11
N LYS A 101 19.56 10.11 6.79
CA LYS A 101 19.67 10.41 8.23
C LYS A 101 18.65 9.53 8.97
N PRO A 102 18.98 8.95 10.14
CA PRO A 102 18.29 7.79 10.71
C PRO A 102 16.87 7.98 11.25
N GLU A 103 16.38 9.20 11.37
CA GLU A 103 15.33 9.51 12.35
C GLU A 103 13.91 9.50 11.78
N LEU A 104 13.72 9.48 10.46
CA LEU A 104 12.41 9.73 9.85
C LEU A 104 11.74 8.50 9.22
N VAL A 105 12.32 7.31 9.37
CA VAL A 105 11.64 6.08 8.95
C VAL A 105 11.62 5.06 10.08
N THR A 106 10.68 5.25 11.00
CA THR A 106 10.18 4.20 11.86
C THR A 106 9.40 3.19 11.01
N PHE A 107 10.15 2.39 10.23
CA PHE A 107 9.68 1.07 9.82
C PHE A 107 9.66 0.22 11.10
N LYS A 108 8.57 0.30 11.88
CA LYS A 108 8.28 -0.76 12.85
C LYS A 108 8.04 -2.01 12.02
N LYS A 109 9.10 -2.80 11.80
CA LYS A 109 8.97 -4.17 11.33
C LYS A 109 7.97 -4.83 12.28
N LEU A 110 6.81 -5.18 11.74
CA LEU A 110 5.85 -5.94 12.50
C LEU A 110 6.54 -7.27 12.85
N SER A 111 6.50 -7.66 14.12
CA SER A 111 6.98 -8.98 14.49
C SER A 111 6.21 -10.05 13.71
N ALA A 112 6.81 -11.23 13.52
CA ALA A 112 6.10 -12.35 12.87
C ALA A 112 4.74 -12.63 13.54
N GLU A 113 4.67 -12.42 14.85
CA GLU A 113 3.45 -12.50 15.64
C GLU A 113 2.45 -11.38 15.29
N GLN A 114 2.89 -10.13 15.14
CA GLN A 114 2.01 -9.04 14.70
C GLN A 114 1.48 -9.24 13.28
N ILE A 115 2.29 -9.81 12.38
CA ILE A 115 1.85 -10.18 11.02
C ILE A 115 0.79 -11.28 11.09
N LYS A 116 1.04 -12.34 11.89
CA LYS A 116 0.09 -13.43 12.09
C LYS A 116 -1.22 -12.92 12.68
N THR A 117 -1.18 -12.08 13.71
CA THR A 117 -2.36 -11.49 14.34
C THR A 117 -3.15 -10.62 13.35
N ARG A 118 -2.47 -9.82 12.52
CA ARG A 118 -3.14 -9.03 11.48
C ARG A 118 -3.82 -9.91 10.43
N LYS A 119 -3.17 -11.00 10.02
CA LYS A 119 -3.74 -11.96 9.07
C LYS A 119 -5.00 -12.61 9.64
N VAL A 120 -4.95 -13.09 10.88
CA VAL A 120 -6.09 -13.69 11.58
C VAL A 120 -7.24 -12.69 11.70
N LYS A 121 -6.98 -11.45 12.13
CA LYS A 121 -8.01 -10.39 12.19
C LYS A 121 -8.61 -10.10 10.82
N SER A 122 -7.80 -10.11 9.76
CA SER A 122 -8.29 -9.90 8.39
C SER A 122 -9.21 -11.02 7.93
N GLU A 123 -8.84 -12.29 8.20
CA GLU A 123 -9.65 -13.46 7.87
C GLU A 123 -10.98 -13.46 8.65
N GLN A 124 -10.96 -13.08 9.93
CA GLN A 124 -12.16 -12.94 10.75
C GLN A 124 -13.11 -11.85 10.21
N ARG A 125 -12.59 -10.66 9.89
CA ARG A 125 -13.39 -9.58 9.29
C ARG A 125 -14.02 -10.03 7.97
N PHE A 126 -13.27 -10.72 7.13
CA PHE A 126 -13.78 -11.23 5.86
C PHE A 126 -14.92 -12.25 6.06
N LYS A 127 -14.77 -13.18 7.02
CA LYS A 127 -15.82 -14.15 7.35
C LYS A 127 -17.10 -13.47 7.84
N LEU A 128 -17.00 -12.47 8.72
CA LEU A 128 -18.15 -11.74 9.23
C LEU A 128 -18.85 -10.92 8.14
N LEU A 129 -18.08 -10.22 7.31
CA LEU A 129 -18.62 -9.50 6.14
C LEU A 129 -19.38 -10.44 5.20
N LYS A 130 -18.81 -11.62 4.93
CA LYS A 130 -19.47 -12.63 4.10
C LYS A 130 -20.75 -13.16 4.75
N ALA A 131 -20.73 -13.47 6.05
CA ALA A 131 -21.92 -13.92 6.78
C ALA A 131 -23.03 -12.85 6.77
N ILE A 132 -22.65 -11.57 6.88
CA ILE A 132 -23.58 -10.44 6.79
C ILE A 132 -24.20 -10.35 5.40
N ASP A 133 -23.39 -10.50 4.36
CA ASP A 133 -23.84 -10.48 2.97
C ASP A 133 -24.77 -11.66 2.66
N ASP A 134 -24.37 -12.88 3.05
CA ASP A 134 -25.12 -14.11 2.82
C ASP A 134 -26.47 -14.15 3.59
N LYS A 135 -26.52 -13.61 4.81
CA LYS A 135 -27.73 -13.66 5.67
C LYS A 135 -28.66 -12.48 5.50
N TYR A 136 -28.10 -11.28 5.38
CA TYR A 136 -28.88 -10.04 5.43
C TYR A 136 -28.85 -9.28 4.09
N GLY A 137 -28.05 -9.72 3.11
CA GLY A 137 -27.93 -9.05 1.81
C GLY A 137 -27.13 -7.75 1.87
N GLY A 138 -26.37 -7.53 2.94
CA GLY A 138 -25.48 -6.38 3.11
C GLY A 138 -25.52 -5.75 4.50
N ILE A 139 -24.57 -4.84 4.75
CA ILE A 139 -24.36 -4.20 6.06
C ILE A 139 -25.58 -3.39 6.52
N SER A 140 -26.21 -2.65 5.61
CA SER A 140 -27.37 -1.81 5.90
C SER A 140 -28.60 -2.59 6.39
N ALA A 141 -28.70 -3.86 6.02
CA ALA A 141 -29.78 -4.75 6.44
C ALA A 141 -29.41 -5.60 7.68
N ALA A 142 -28.15 -5.52 8.14
CA ALA A 142 -27.62 -6.27 9.27
C ALA A 142 -27.55 -5.45 10.56
N GLU A 143 -28.17 -4.27 10.61
CA GLU A 143 -28.20 -3.41 11.79
C GLU A 143 -28.83 -4.14 12.98
N GLY A 144 -28.17 -4.12 14.13
CA GLY A 144 -28.57 -4.88 15.32
C GLY A 144 -28.25 -6.38 15.28
N SER A 145 -27.61 -6.90 14.21
CA SER A 145 -27.14 -8.28 14.20
C SER A 145 -25.85 -8.48 15.00
N LYS A 146 -25.71 -9.68 15.57
CA LYS A 146 -24.52 -10.08 16.32
C LYS A 146 -23.26 -10.08 15.45
N GLU A 147 -23.38 -10.48 14.18
CA GLU A 147 -22.25 -10.49 13.24
C GLU A 147 -21.73 -9.08 12.92
N LEU A 148 -22.63 -8.10 12.79
CA LEU A 148 -22.24 -6.71 12.57
C LEU A 148 -21.60 -6.10 13.82
N GLU A 149 -22.09 -6.44 15.01
CA GLU A 149 -21.53 -5.99 16.28
C GLU A 149 -20.10 -6.54 16.49
N GLU A 150 -19.88 -7.84 16.26
CA GLU A 150 -18.55 -8.45 16.29
C GLU A 150 -17.58 -7.81 15.27
N LEU A 151 -18.10 -7.45 14.08
CA LEU A 151 -17.32 -6.74 13.07
C LEU A 151 -16.94 -5.31 13.53
N ARG A 152 -17.85 -4.59 14.18
CA ARG A 152 -17.60 -3.25 14.74
C ARG A 152 -16.54 -3.29 15.84
N VAL A 153 -16.57 -4.29 16.71
CA VAL A 153 -15.54 -4.51 17.74
C VAL A 153 -14.18 -4.80 17.09
N LEU A 154 -14.12 -5.66 16.07
CA LEU A 154 -12.86 -5.95 15.35
C LEU A 154 -12.29 -4.77 14.57
N LEU A 155 -13.13 -3.77 14.24
CA LEU A 155 -12.75 -2.53 13.59
C LEU A 155 -12.38 -1.41 14.58
N GLY A 156 -12.60 -1.62 15.89
CA GLY A 156 -12.35 -0.60 16.93
C GLY A 156 -13.35 0.54 16.90
N VAL A 157 -14.61 0.27 16.53
CA VAL A 157 -15.68 1.28 16.48
C VAL A 157 -16.27 1.57 17.87
N TYR A 158 -16.13 0.63 18.80
CA TYR A 158 -16.42 0.82 20.22
C TYR A 158 -15.11 0.62 20.99
N ASP A 159 -14.57 1.72 21.52
CA ASP A 159 -13.59 1.73 22.61
C ASP A 159 -14.33 1.87 23.94
#